data_AF-A0A962A6H9-F1
#
_entry.id   AF-A0A962A6H9-F1
#
_cell.length_a   1.000
_cell.length_b   1.000
_cell.length_c   1.000
_cell.angle_alpha   90.00
_cell.angle_beta   90.00
_cell.angle_gamma   90.00
#
_symmetry.space_group_name_H-M   'P 1'
#
loop_
_entity.id
_entity.type
_entity.pdbx_description
1 polymer ?
#
loop_
_entity_poly.entity_id
_entity_poly.type
_entity_poly.pdbx_seq_one_letter_code
_entity_poly.pdbx_strand_id
1 'polypeptide(L)'
;MPKAYLTIDDGPSDKFESLVDFLSERQIPAVFFNRGDAMEANPDAVRYGIKKGYIMANHGYAHKRASQMSLREIQDDIVRAEKVLENIYWSCGEDRDGYYFRFPYMDRGMGPCFAEDINEEYAAAHVHLLSEGLGHVPAAPSKTMIEHKNKLQEFLRFMEFDALPVEGVTLPWFVKTQMGAAMDSLCTFSTSDWALSARHKGRRGFDSFDDLKRKIDRDPWLHDESSHHVILVHDQEEIHDITTGLIDYFCEIGFEFLDFGKNT
;
A
#
# COMPACT_ATOMS: atom_id res chain seq x y z
N MET A 1 -2.01 -23.29 -2.77
CA MET A 1 -1.55 -22.15 -3.59
C MET A 1 -1.66 -20.90 -2.73
N PRO A 2 -0.58 -20.12 -2.57
CA PRO A 2 -0.63 -18.84 -1.88
C PRO A 2 -1.60 -17.87 -2.56
N LYS A 3 -2.27 -17.05 -1.76
CA LYS A 3 -3.28 -16.10 -2.24
C LYS A 3 -2.94 -14.70 -1.76
N ALA A 4 -3.13 -13.70 -2.62
CA ALA A 4 -2.79 -12.34 -2.27
C ALA A 4 -3.73 -11.30 -2.87
N TYR A 5 -3.87 -10.20 -2.15
CA TYR A 5 -4.47 -8.95 -2.61
C TYR A 5 -3.34 -8.05 -3.11
N LEU A 6 -3.43 -7.58 -4.35
CA LEU A 6 -2.44 -6.66 -4.91
C LEU A 6 -2.81 -5.21 -4.61
N THR A 7 -1.87 -4.47 -4.02
CA THR A 7 -2.01 -3.04 -3.76
C THR A 7 -0.82 -2.28 -4.35
N ILE A 8 -1.12 -1.13 -4.97
CA ILE A 8 -0.18 -0.38 -5.79
C ILE A 8 -0.16 1.07 -5.28
N ASP A 9 0.97 1.52 -4.74
CA ASP A 9 1.12 2.87 -4.21
C ASP A 9 1.72 3.84 -5.25
N ASP A 10 1.67 5.13 -4.94
CA ASP A 10 2.37 6.24 -5.61
C ASP A 10 1.88 6.70 -6.98
N GLY A 11 0.84 6.08 -7.54
CA GLY A 11 0.24 6.49 -8.81
C GLY A 11 -0.54 7.82 -8.75
N PRO A 12 -1.03 8.33 -9.91
CA PRO A 12 -0.68 7.88 -11.25
C PRO A 12 0.70 8.41 -11.71
N SER A 13 1.55 7.52 -12.22
CA SER A 13 2.76 7.87 -12.96
C SER A 13 2.47 8.03 -14.47
N ASP A 14 3.48 8.46 -15.24
CA ASP A 14 3.42 8.49 -16.71
C ASP A 14 3.23 7.09 -17.34
N LYS A 15 3.41 6.01 -16.56
CA LYS A 15 3.18 4.62 -16.95
C LYS A 15 1.90 4.01 -16.39
N PHE A 16 1.08 4.79 -15.69
CA PHE A 16 -0.11 4.30 -15.01
C PHE A 16 -1.05 3.53 -15.95
N GLU A 17 -1.40 4.08 -17.12
CA GLU A 17 -2.29 3.39 -18.09
C GLU A 17 -1.68 2.09 -18.61
N SER A 18 -0.36 2.05 -18.83
CA SER A 18 0.34 0.82 -19.23
C SER A 18 0.31 -0.24 -18.11
N LEU A 19 0.41 0.18 -16.85
CA LEU A 19 0.28 -0.73 -15.71
C LEU A 19 -1.16 -1.26 -15.58
N VAL A 20 -2.16 -0.39 -15.78
CA VAL A 20 -3.58 -0.79 -15.81
C VAL A 20 -3.85 -1.81 -16.92
N ASP A 21 -3.32 -1.59 -18.12
CA ASP A 21 -3.47 -2.54 -19.24
C ASP A 21 -2.77 -3.87 -18.96
N PHE A 22 -1.55 -3.83 -18.42
CA PHE A 22 -0.81 -5.01 -18.01
C PHE A 22 -1.62 -5.90 -17.05
N LEU A 23 -2.22 -5.29 -16.01
CA LEU A 23 -3.05 -5.99 -15.04
C LEU A 23 -4.35 -6.51 -15.66
N SER A 24 -4.99 -5.69 -16.50
CA SER A 24 -6.28 -6.00 -17.12
C SER A 24 -6.17 -7.19 -18.08
N GLU A 25 -5.12 -7.22 -18.91
CA GLU A 25 -4.82 -8.31 -19.82
C GLU A 25 -4.59 -9.65 -19.09
N ARG A 26 -4.07 -9.58 -17.86
CA ARG A 26 -3.82 -10.73 -16.99
C ARG A 26 -4.97 -11.04 -16.03
N GLN A 27 -6.03 -10.23 -16.07
CA GLN A 27 -7.18 -10.32 -15.16
C GLN A 27 -6.77 -10.28 -13.68
N ILE A 28 -5.75 -9.49 -13.35
CA ILE A 28 -5.26 -9.32 -11.98
C ILE A 28 -6.04 -8.18 -11.32
N PRO A 29 -6.83 -8.44 -10.25
CA PRO A 29 -7.47 -7.39 -9.48
C PRO A 29 -6.44 -6.61 -8.65
N ALA A 30 -6.64 -5.31 -8.48
CA ALA A 30 -5.75 -4.46 -7.71
C ALA A 30 -6.47 -3.23 -7.14
N VAL A 31 -5.90 -2.67 -6.07
CA VAL A 31 -6.25 -1.34 -5.55
C VAL A 31 -5.07 -0.40 -5.74
N PHE A 32 -5.32 0.76 -6.33
CA PHE A 32 -4.32 1.80 -6.53
C PHE A 32 -4.46 2.88 -5.47
N PHE A 33 -3.48 3.03 -4.59
CA PHE A 33 -3.37 4.16 -3.66
C PHE A 33 -2.64 5.30 -4.35
N ASN A 34 -3.41 6.29 -4.80
CA ASN A 34 -2.93 7.39 -5.63
C ASN A 34 -2.65 8.65 -4.81
N ARG A 35 -1.58 9.35 -5.17
CA ARG A 35 -1.23 10.64 -4.57
C ARG A 35 -2.13 11.75 -5.11
N GLY A 36 -2.65 12.59 -4.23
CA GLY A 36 -3.52 13.71 -4.60
C GLY A 36 -2.88 14.71 -5.57
N ASP A 37 -1.59 14.99 -5.43
CA ASP A 37 -0.87 15.87 -6.35
C ASP A 37 -0.71 15.27 -7.76
N ALA A 38 -0.43 13.96 -7.84
CA ALA A 38 -0.34 13.23 -9.10
C ALA A 38 -1.72 13.09 -9.78
N MET A 39 -2.77 12.80 -9.02
CA MET A 39 -4.15 12.76 -9.53
C MET A 39 -4.61 14.12 -10.06
N GLU A 40 -4.24 15.22 -9.39
CA GLU A 40 -4.58 16.58 -9.84
C GLU A 40 -3.82 16.96 -11.12
N ALA A 41 -2.58 16.50 -11.25
CA ALA A 41 -1.76 16.73 -12.44
C ALA A 41 -2.20 15.89 -13.65
N ASN A 42 -2.63 14.65 -13.43
CA ASN A 42 -3.06 13.73 -14.48
C ASN A 42 -4.37 12.99 -14.11
N PRO A 43 -5.52 13.69 -14.12
CA PRO A 43 -6.79 13.07 -13.77
C PRO A 43 -7.29 12.08 -14.83
N ASP A 44 -6.84 12.18 -16.09
CA ASP A 44 -7.23 11.26 -17.16
C ASP A 44 -6.73 9.84 -16.90
N ALA A 45 -5.50 9.67 -16.41
CA ALA A 45 -4.98 8.35 -16.03
C ALA A 45 -5.84 7.68 -14.96
N VAL A 46 -6.29 8.43 -13.95
CA VAL A 46 -7.16 7.90 -12.90
C VAL A 46 -8.53 7.53 -13.47
N ARG A 47 -9.12 8.37 -14.35
CA ARG A 47 -10.35 8.04 -15.08
C ARG A 47 -10.20 6.74 -15.86
N TYR A 48 -9.06 6.54 -16.51
CA TYR A 48 -8.75 5.31 -17.25
C TYR A 48 -8.81 4.08 -16.35
N GLY A 49 -8.13 4.14 -15.19
CA GLY A 49 -8.16 3.08 -14.19
C GLY A 49 -9.59 2.76 -13.70
N ILE A 50 -10.37 3.80 -13.38
CA ILE A 50 -11.78 3.65 -12.97
C ILE A 50 -12.59 2.94 -14.06
N LYS A 51 -12.48 3.39 -15.32
CA LYS A 51 -13.21 2.79 -16.45
C LYS A 51 -12.77 1.37 -16.79
N LYS A 52 -11.58 0.98 -16.37
CA LYS A 52 -11.07 -0.40 -16.45
C LYS A 52 -11.54 -1.27 -15.28
N GLY A 53 -12.27 -0.70 -14.32
CA GLY A 53 -12.87 -1.41 -13.19
C GLY A 53 -11.93 -1.56 -11.99
N TYR A 54 -10.84 -0.81 -11.93
CA TYR A 54 -9.92 -0.83 -10.78
C TYR A 54 -10.38 0.12 -9.69
N ILE A 55 -10.10 -0.25 -8.44
CA ILE A 55 -10.37 0.59 -7.27
C ILE A 55 -9.27 1.65 -7.18
N MET A 56 -9.68 2.92 -7.19
CA MET A 56 -8.81 4.05 -6.92
C MET A 56 -9.01 4.50 -5.47
N ALA A 57 -7.91 4.57 -4.73
CA ALA A 57 -7.85 4.87 -3.31
C ALA A 57 -6.90 6.05 -3.05
N ASN A 58 -6.97 6.60 -1.83
CA ASN A 58 -6.28 7.81 -1.44
C ASN A 58 -4.92 7.49 -0.75
N HIS A 59 -3.84 8.12 -1.22
CA HIS A 59 -2.49 7.99 -0.65
C HIS A 59 -1.94 9.30 -0.07
N GLY A 60 -2.83 10.19 0.38
CA GLY A 60 -2.48 11.55 0.79
C GLY A 60 -2.16 12.42 -0.42
N TYR A 61 -2.08 13.74 -0.19
CA TYR A 61 -1.87 14.70 -1.27
C TYR A 61 -0.40 14.89 -1.58
N ALA A 62 0.44 15.20 -0.58
CA ALA A 62 1.83 15.61 -0.80
C ALA A 62 2.89 14.52 -0.57
N HIS A 63 2.48 13.26 -0.35
CA HIS A 63 3.37 12.13 -0.02
C HIS A 63 4.32 12.41 1.16
N LYS A 64 3.75 12.93 2.26
CA LYS A 64 4.50 13.29 3.47
C LYS A 64 4.28 12.28 4.59
N ARG A 65 5.28 12.15 5.46
CA ARG A 65 5.23 11.32 6.66
C ARG A 65 4.28 11.92 7.69
N ALA A 66 3.25 11.19 8.09
CA ALA A 66 2.28 11.71 9.08
C ALA A 66 2.93 11.99 10.44
N SER A 67 3.96 11.23 10.84
CA SER A 67 4.71 11.52 12.07
C SER A 67 5.47 12.85 12.07
N GLN A 68 5.67 13.45 10.90
CA GLN A 68 6.35 14.73 10.72
C GLN A 68 5.38 15.90 10.52
N MET A 69 4.08 15.63 10.58
CA MET A 69 3.01 16.60 10.40
C MET A 69 2.27 16.77 11.72
N SER A 70 1.70 17.95 11.96
CA SER A 70 0.67 18.11 12.97
C SER A 70 -0.61 17.40 12.54
N LEU A 71 -1.47 17.05 13.51
CA LEU A 71 -2.76 16.41 13.24
C LEU A 71 -3.59 17.17 12.21
N ARG A 72 -3.60 18.51 12.28
CA ARG A 72 -4.36 19.34 11.35
C ARG A 72 -3.81 19.26 9.92
N GLU A 73 -2.48 19.32 9.78
CA GLU A 73 -1.84 19.27 8.46
C GLU A 73 -2.13 17.96 7.74
N ILE A 74 -2.04 16.82 8.43
CA ILE A 74 -2.31 15.52 7.80
C ILE A 74 -3.81 15.33 7.52
N GLN A 75 -4.71 15.84 8.37
CA GLN A 75 -6.14 15.84 8.08
C GLN A 75 -6.47 16.66 6.82
N ASP A 76 -5.90 17.86 6.69
CA ASP A 76 -6.10 18.71 5.52
C ASP A 76 -5.49 18.07 4.25
N ASP A 77 -4.35 17.37 4.37
CA ASP A 77 -3.70 16.64 3.27
C ASP A 77 -4.58 15.47 2.76
N ILE A 78 -5.12 14.64 3.68
CA ILE A 78 -6.03 13.54 3.35
C ILE A 78 -7.30 14.08 2.67
N VAL A 79 -7.94 15.11 3.25
CA VAL A 79 -9.18 15.70 2.72
C VAL A 79 -8.95 16.31 1.35
N ARG A 80 -7.79 16.91 1.10
CA ARG A 80 -7.47 17.48 -0.22
C ARG A 80 -7.37 16.38 -1.28
N ALA A 81 -6.63 15.32 -1.01
CA ALA A 81 -6.53 14.18 -1.93
C ALA A 81 -7.91 13.53 -2.17
N GLU A 82 -8.71 13.42 -1.11
CA GLU A 82 -10.05 12.82 -1.19
C GLU A 82 -10.98 13.63 -2.11
N LYS A 83 -10.96 14.96 -1.98
CA LYS A 83 -11.73 15.86 -2.87
C LYS A 83 -11.31 15.75 -4.33
N VAL A 84 -10.00 15.58 -4.60
CA VAL A 84 -9.51 15.38 -5.97
C VAL A 84 -10.09 14.08 -6.53
N LEU A 85 -9.99 12.99 -5.77
CA LEU A 85 -10.48 11.68 -6.18
C LEU A 85 -12.00 11.64 -6.35
N GLU A 86 -12.75 12.24 -5.43
CA GLU A 86 -14.21 12.38 -5.51
C GLU A 86 -14.64 13.09 -6.79
N ASN A 87 -14.00 14.21 -7.13
CA ASN A 87 -14.28 14.94 -8.37
C ASN A 87 -14.00 14.09 -9.62
N ILE A 88 -12.97 13.24 -9.59
CA ILE A 88 -12.63 12.35 -10.71
C ILE A 88 -13.70 11.27 -10.88
N TYR A 89 -14.11 10.60 -9.80
CA TYR A 89 -15.21 9.62 -9.82
C TYR A 89 -16.51 10.25 -10.31
N TRP A 90 -16.86 11.43 -9.78
CA TRP A 90 -18.03 12.19 -10.23
C TRP A 90 -17.99 12.49 -11.73
N SER A 91 -16.81 12.89 -12.26
CA SER A 91 -16.64 13.13 -13.71
C SER A 91 -16.78 11.88 -14.58
N CYS A 92 -16.56 10.70 -14.00
CA CYS A 92 -16.77 9.42 -14.67
C CYS A 92 -18.22 8.96 -14.65
N GLY A 93 -19.05 9.48 -13.73
CA GLY A 93 -20.38 8.97 -13.45
C GLY A 93 -20.37 7.56 -12.85
N GLU A 94 -19.31 7.21 -12.12
CA GLU A 94 -19.16 5.91 -11.46
C GLU A 94 -19.24 6.10 -9.94
N ASP A 95 -19.91 5.17 -9.27
CA ASP A 95 -19.91 5.08 -7.81
C ASP A 95 -18.61 4.47 -7.30
N ARG A 96 -18.30 4.71 -6.03
CA ARG A 96 -17.13 4.12 -5.37
C ARG A 96 -17.54 2.89 -4.57
N ASP A 97 -16.78 1.81 -4.75
CA ASP A 97 -16.96 0.59 -3.95
C ASP A 97 -16.56 0.79 -2.48
N GLY A 98 -15.74 1.80 -2.18
CA GLY A 98 -15.38 2.17 -0.81
C GLY A 98 -14.38 3.33 -0.77
N TYR A 99 -14.14 3.83 0.44
CA TYR A 99 -13.21 4.92 0.71
C TYR A 99 -11.98 4.35 1.40
N TYR A 100 -10.98 3.94 0.62
CA TYR A 100 -9.76 3.35 1.17
C TYR A 100 -8.62 4.35 1.23
N PHE A 101 -7.80 4.23 2.27
CA PHE A 101 -6.65 5.11 2.47
C PHE A 101 -5.42 4.33 2.92
N ARG A 102 -4.24 4.77 2.47
CA ARG A 102 -2.94 4.29 2.97
C ARG A 102 -2.03 5.48 3.23
N PHE A 103 -1.40 5.51 4.40
CA PHE A 103 -0.40 6.54 4.70
C PHE A 103 0.87 6.35 3.84
N PRO A 104 1.44 7.42 3.27
CA PRO A 104 2.78 7.39 2.70
C PRO A 104 3.80 6.80 3.67
N TYR A 105 4.71 5.98 3.14
CA TYR A 105 5.72 5.26 3.93
C TYR A 105 5.17 4.30 4.98
N MET A 106 3.87 3.98 4.95
CA MET A 106 3.12 3.34 6.03
C MET A 106 3.26 4.07 7.39
N ASP A 107 3.63 5.35 7.36
CA ASP A 107 3.79 6.15 8.57
C ASP A 107 2.43 6.69 9.00
N ARG A 108 1.75 5.89 9.83
CA ARG A 108 0.42 6.18 10.38
C ARG A 108 0.43 7.12 11.59
N GLY A 109 1.45 7.99 11.69
CA GLY A 109 1.66 8.92 12.82
C GLY A 109 2.56 8.36 13.91
N MET A 110 3.14 7.17 13.71
CA MET A 110 4.04 6.50 14.63
C MET A 110 5.47 6.33 14.08
N GLY A 111 5.82 7.04 13.01
CA GLY A 111 7.14 6.94 12.39
C GLY A 111 7.30 5.58 11.71
N PRO A 112 8.40 4.85 11.95
CA PRO A 112 8.62 3.55 11.31
C PRO A 112 7.77 2.40 11.90
N CYS A 113 6.93 2.66 12.91
CA CYS A 113 6.19 1.62 13.62
C CYS A 113 4.75 1.47 13.11
N PHE A 114 4.32 0.24 12.86
CA PHE A 114 2.96 -0.08 12.38
C PHE A 114 2.03 -0.54 13.50
N ALA A 115 2.59 -1.08 14.59
CA ALA A 115 1.89 -1.49 15.79
C ALA A 115 2.50 -0.85 17.06
N GLU A 116 1.69 -0.76 18.11
CA GLU A 116 2.12 -0.25 19.42
C GLU A 116 2.89 -1.31 20.21
N ASP A 117 2.39 -2.55 20.17
CA ASP A 117 2.93 -3.69 20.89
C ASP A 117 3.99 -4.41 20.06
N ILE A 118 5.26 -4.08 20.30
CA ILE A 118 6.40 -4.73 19.65
C ILE A 118 6.73 -6.02 20.43
N ASN A 119 6.14 -7.14 20.02
CA ASN A 119 6.58 -8.47 20.44
C ASN A 119 7.65 -9.03 19.48
N GLU A 120 8.25 -10.17 19.83
CA GLU A 120 9.33 -10.77 19.03
C GLU A 120 8.89 -11.14 17.60
N GLU A 121 7.68 -11.67 17.45
CA GLU A 121 7.12 -12.06 16.15
C GLU A 121 6.88 -10.84 15.24
N TYR A 122 6.32 -9.76 15.79
CA TYR A 122 6.16 -8.49 15.09
C TYR A 122 7.50 -7.87 14.73
N ALA A 123 8.49 -7.89 15.64
CA ALA A 123 9.81 -7.35 15.37
C ALA A 123 10.48 -8.08 14.20
N ALA A 124 10.36 -9.41 14.12
CA ALA A 124 10.84 -10.20 13.00
C ALA A 124 10.09 -9.84 11.70
N ALA A 125 8.76 -9.77 11.74
CA ALA A 125 7.95 -9.41 10.58
C ALA A 125 8.26 -8.01 10.05
N HIS A 126 8.43 -7.04 10.94
CA HIS A 126 8.80 -5.67 10.58
C HIS A 126 10.14 -5.60 9.85
N VAL A 127 11.11 -6.41 10.29
CA VAL A 127 12.43 -6.47 9.64
C VAL A 127 12.29 -6.85 8.17
N HIS A 128 11.53 -7.90 7.88
CA HIS A 128 11.29 -8.39 6.52
C HIS A 128 10.34 -7.49 5.69
N LEU A 129 9.36 -6.86 6.35
CA LEU A 129 8.38 -6.02 5.68
C LEU A 129 9.02 -4.75 5.12
N LEU A 130 9.86 -4.08 5.92
CA LEU A 130 10.41 -2.78 5.55
C LEU A 130 11.83 -2.49 6.03
N SER A 131 12.33 -3.09 7.12
CA SER A 131 13.66 -2.74 7.64
C SER A 131 14.79 -3.15 6.71
N GLU A 132 14.69 -4.32 6.06
CA GLU A 132 15.70 -4.79 5.12
C GLU A 132 15.93 -3.78 3.98
N GLY A 133 14.89 -3.03 3.59
CA GLY A 133 14.99 -1.94 2.61
C GLY A 133 15.20 -0.54 3.20
N LEU A 134 14.59 -0.19 4.34
CA LEU A 134 14.60 1.18 4.89
C LEU A 134 15.62 1.38 6.03
N GLY A 135 16.26 0.32 6.50
CA GLY A 135 17.27 0.31 7.57
C GLY A 135 16.76 0.82 8.91
N HIS A 136 15.49 0.56 9.23
CA HIS A 136 14.86 1.02 10.48
C HIS A 136 14.60 -0.17 11.41
N VAL A 137 15.25 -0.21 12.57
CA VAL A 137 14.84 -1.12 13.64
C VAL A 137 13.61 -0.52 14.32
N PRO A 138 12.50 -1.25 14.46
CA PRO A 138 11.31 -0.73 15.11
C PRO A 138 11.63 -0.50 16.60
N ALA A 139 11.46 0.73 17.06
CA ALA A 139 11.52 1.09 18.46
C ALA A 139 10.09 1.36 18.97
N ALA A 140 9.80 1.06 20.24
CA ALA A 140 8.46 1.27 20.77
C ALA A 140 8.01 2.73 20.55
N PRO A 141 6.84 2.98 19.95
CA PRO A 141 6.38 4.34 19.70
C PRO A 141 6.16 5.08 21.02
N SER A 142 6.44 6.38 21.03
CA SER A 142 6.16 7.21 22.20
C SER A 142 4.64 7.33 22.46
N LYS A 143 4.24 7.66 23.69
CA LYS A 143 2.82 7.90 24.01
C LYS A 143 2.18 8.97 23.10
N THR A 144 2.93 10.02 22.75
CA THR A 144 2.47 11.08 21.85
C THR A 144 2.25 10.57 20.43
N MET A 145 3.12 9.69 19.93
CA MET A 145 2.94 9.04 18.62
C MET A 145 1.69 8.14 18.61
N ILE A 146 1.49 7.37 19.69
CA ILE A 146 0.31 6.51 19.86
C ILE A 146 -0.97 7.35 19.84
N GLU A 147 -1.01 8.44 20.62
CA GLU A 147 -2.15 9.35 20.67
C GLU A 147 -2.40 10.02 19.31
N HIS A 148 -1.35 10.45 18.61
CA HIS A 148 -1.47 11.03 17.28
C HIS A 148 -2.10 10.03 16.29
N LYS A 149 -1.58 8.80 16.24
CA LYS A 149 -2.15 7.71 15.45
C LYS A 149 -3.61 7.43 15.79
N ASN A 150 -3.97 7.39 17.08
CA ASN A 150 -5.36 7.17 17.50
C ASN A 150 -6.31 8.24 16.94
N LYS A 151 -5.93 9.52 17.05
CA LYS A 151 -6.71 10.63 16.48
C LYS A 151 -6.84 10.53 14.96
N LEU A 152 -5.82 10.02 14.27
CA LEU A 152 -5.89 9.76 12.83
C LEU A 152 -6.84 8.62 12.49
N GLN A 153 -6.85 7.53 13.25
CA GLN A 153 -7.81 6.44 13.06
C GLN A 153 -9.24 6.89 13.32
N GLU A 154 -9.48 7.69 14.37
CA GLU A 154 -10.78 8.30 14.65
C GLU A 154 -11.22 9.24 13.52
N PHE A 155 -10.29 10.03 12.99
CA PHE A 155 -10.55 10.90 11.86
C PHE A 155 -10.94 10.15 10.59
N LEU A 156 -10.22 9.06 10.25
CA LEU A 156 -10.56 8.22 9.10
C LEU A 156 -11.98 7.64 9.25
N ARG A 157 -12.35 7.15 10.44
CA ARG A 157 -13.73 6.70 10.71
C ARG A 157 -14.76 7.82 10.56
N PHE A 158 -14.46 9.00 11.09
CA PHE A 158 -15.34 10.16 10.99
C PHE A 158 -15.57 10.61 9.54
N MET A 159 -14.55 10.47 8.70
CA MET A 159 -14.60 10.74 7.26
C MET A 159 -15.15 9.58 6.44
N GLU A 160 -15.70 8.55 7.09
CA GLU A 160 -16.30 7.36 6.45
C GLU A 160 -15.32 6.57 5.58
N PHE A 161 -14.02 6.59 5.90
CA PHE A 161 -13.08 5.65 5.30
C PHE A 161 -13.31 4.23 5.81
N ASP A 162 -13.18 3.28 4.89
CA ASP A 162 -13.33 1.85 5.11
C ASP A 162 -11.97 1.19 5.34
N ALA A 163 -11.96 0.17 6.19
CA ALA A 163 -10.85 -0.78 6.18
C ALA A 163 -10.83 -1.52 4.83
N LEU A 164 -9.64 -1.78 4.31
CA LEU A 164 -9.51 -2.53 3.05
C LEU A 164 -10.12 -3.94 3.22
N PRO A 165 -11.00 -4.40 2.32
CA PRO A 165 -11.75 -5.65 2.47
C PRO A 165 -10.89 -6.87 2.13
N VAL A 166 -9.86 -7.12 2.94
CA VAL A 166 -8.95 -8.25 2.80
C VAL A 166 -9.35 -9.37 3.75
N GLU A 167 -9.91 -10.45 3.20
CA GLU A 167 -10.32 -11.61 3.97
C GLU A 167 -9.23 -12.68 4.01
N GLY A 168 -9.26 -13.56 5.01
CA GLY A 168 -8.37 -14.72 5.08
C GLY A 168 -6.90 -14.42 5.43
N VAL A 169 -6.54 -13.18 5.75
CA VAL A 169 -5.24 -12.86 6.36
C VAL A 169 -5.25 -13.36 7.81
N THR A 170 -4.35 -14.28 8.17
CA THR A 170 -4.32 -14.95 9.48
C THR A 170 -2.97 -14.82 10.21
N LEU A 171 -1.98 -14.16 9.60
CA LEU A 171 -0.65 -13.95 10.18
C LEU A 171 -0.75 -13.31 11.59
N PRO A 172 -0.27 -13.98 12.66
CA PRO A 172 -0.49 -13.51 14.02
C PRO A 172 0.06 -12.11 14.29
N TRP A 173 1.22 -11.77 13.74
CA TRP A 173 1.81 -10.43 13.86
C TRP A 173 0.99 -9.33 13.18
N PHE A 174 0.10 -9.69 12.25
CA PHE A 174 -0.84 -8.77 11.61
C PHE A 174 -2.19 -8.73 12.34
N VAL A 175 -2.82 -9.89 12.57
CA VAL A 175 -4.20 -9.96 13.10
C VAL A 175 -4.30 -9.78 14.61
N LYS A 176 -3.23 -10.08 15.37
CA LYS A 176 -3.21 -9.89 16.84
C LYS A 176 -2.71 -8.51 17.24
N THR A 177 -2.31 -7.68 16.29
CA THR A 177 -1.89 -6.29 16.53
C THR A 177 -2.95 -5.32 16.01
N GLN A 178 -2.75 -4.01 16.24
CA GLN A 178 -3.66 -2.99 15.72
C GLN A 178 -3.59 -2.85 14.18
N MET A 179 -2.82 -3.68 13.48
CA MET A 179 -2.73 -3.66 12.02
C MET A 179 -3.99 -4.25 11.38
N GLY A 180 -4.45 -5.41 11.84
CA GLY A 180 -5.62 -6.09 11.25
C GLY A 180 -6.98 -5.39 11.48
N ALA A 181 -7.04 -4.41 12.38
CA ALA A 181 -8.25 -3.62 12.67
C ALA A 181 -8.08 -2.13 12.29
N ALA A 182 -7.02 -1.80 11.55
CA ALA A 182 -6.72 -0.45 11.11
C ALA A 182 -7.74 0.03 10.06
N MET A 183 -8.07 1.34 10.08
CA MET A 183 -8.81 1.98 8.99
C MET A 183 -7.89 2.34 7.83
N ASP A 184 -6.62 2.63 8.12
CA ASP A 184 -5.60 2.74 7.08
C ASP A 184 -5.16 1.34 6.61
N SER A 185 -4.87 1.25 5.33
CA SER A 185 -4.49 0.02 4.66
C SER A 185 -3.00 -0.25 4.87
N LEU A 186 -2.69 -1.37 5.51
CA LEU A 186 -1.32 -1.85 5.67
C LEU A 186 -1.05 -2.99 4.67
N CYS A 187 0.16 -3.53 4.69
CA CYS A 187 0.52 -4.68 3.87
C CYS A 187 1.13 -5.79 4.73
N THR A 188 1.07 -7.02 4.24
CA THR A 188 1.78 -8.15 4.86
C THR A 188 3.11 -8.43 4.16
N PHE A 189 3.31 -7.90 2.95
CA PHE A 189 4.55 -8.02 2.21
C PHE A 189 4.76 -6.80 1.31
N SER A 190 5.98 -6.25 1.31
CA SER A 190 6.41 -5.25 0.33
C SER A 190 7.47 -5.86 -0.57
N THR A 191 7.31 -5.68 -1.88
CA THR A 191 8.27 -6.18 -2.88
C THR A 191 9.61 -5.46 -2.82
N SER A 192 9.62 -4.24 -2.26
CA SER A 192 10.80 -3.37 -2.28
C SER A 192 11.31 -3.03 -3.70
N ASP A 193 10.44 -3.08 -4.71
CA ASP A 193 10.69 -2.58 -6.07
C ASP A 193 11.35 -1.20 -6.11
N TRP A 194 10.89 -0.27 -5.27
CA TRP A 194 11.46 1.07 -5.07
C TRP A 194 12.94 1.06 -4.66
N ALA A 195 13.50 -0.05 -4.19
CA ALA A 195 14.92 -0.14 -3.85
C ALA A 195 15.82 -0.06 -5.10
N LEU A 196 15.30 -0.41 -6.29
CA LEU A 196 16.03 -0.35 -7.56
C LEU A 196 15.89 0.98 -8.31
N SER A 197 15.11 1.92 -7.75
CA SER A 197 15.02 3.30 -8.21
C SER A 197 16.39 4.00 -8.13
N ALA A 198 16.62 5.00 -8.98
CA ALA A 198 17.90 5.71 -9.06
C ALA A 198 18.32 6.33 -7.71
N ARG A 199 17.35 6.71 -6.89
CA ARG A 199 17.56 7.28 -5.55
C ARG A 199 18.07 6.25 -4.54
N HIS A 200 17.68 4.98 -4.67
CA HIS A 200 17.82 3.97 -3.62
C HIS A 200 18.80 2.85 -3.95
N LYS A 201 19.05 2.60 -5.25
CA LYS A 201 19.95 1.54 -5.71
C LYS A 201 21.34 1.66 -5.06
N GLY A 202 21.89 0.54 -4.58
CA GLY A 202 23.20 0.51 -3.91
C GLY A 202 23.21 0.90 -2.44
N ARG A 203 22.05 1.27 -1.84
CA ARG A 203 22.03 1.82 -0.48
C ARG A 203 21.53 0.83 0.58
N ARG A 204 20.86 -0.25 0.18
CA ARG A 204 19.95 -1.01 1.06
C ARG A 204 19.93 -2.53 0.82
N GLY A 205 20.95 -3.10 0.18
CA GLY A 205 21.09 -4.56 0.02
C GLY A 205 20.25 -5.19 -1.09
N PHE A 206 19.48 -4.40 -1.84
CA PHE A 206 18.84 -4.80 -3.10
C PHE A 206 19.47 -4.00 -4.24
N ASP A 207 20.24 -4.68 -5.10
CA ASP A 207 20.98 -4.08 -6.19
C ASP A 207 20.51 -4.55 -7.57
N SER A 208 19.72 -5.62 -7.60
CA SER A 208 19.20 -6.28 -8.79
C SER A 208 17.79 -6.81 -8.61
N PHE A 209 17.13 -7.09 -9.74
CA PHE A 209 15.82 -7.76 -9.78
C PHE A 209 15.86 -9.14 -9.10
N ASP A 210 16.97 -9.88 -9.25
CA ASP A 210 17.16 -11.18 -8.60
C ASP A 210 17.24 -11.08 -7.07
N ASP A 211 17.68 -9.94 -6.51
CA ASP A 211 17.65 -9.73 -5.06
C ASP A 211 16.22 -9.64 -4.54
N LEU A 212 15.35 -8.95 -5.29
CA LEU A 212 13.93 -8.83 -4.96
C LEU A 212 13.20 -10.17 -5.12
N LYS A 213 13.52 -10.95 -6.15
CA LYS A 213 13.03 -12.33 -6.28
C LYS A 213 13.46 -13.21 -5.10
N ARG A 214 14.73 -13.13 -4.70
CA ARG A 214 15.24 -13.86 -3.53
C ARG A 214 14.55 -13.43 -2.24
N LYS A 215 14.17 -12.16 -2.10
CA LYS A 215 13.36 -11.67 -0.97
C LYS A 215 11.99 -12.36 -0.97
N ILE A 216 11.31 -12.42 -2.11
CA ILE A 216 10.03 -13.13 -2.28
C ILE A 216 10.19 -14.61 -1.90
N ASP A 217 11.20 -15.30 -2.43
CA ASP A 217 11.40 -16.74 -2.23
C ASP A 217 11.72 -17.12 -0.78
N ARG A 218 12.34 -16.21 -0.03
CA ARG A 218 12.87 -16.47 1.32
C ARG A 218 12.02 -15.87 2.44
N ASP A 219 10.97 -15.13 2.10
CA ASP A 219 10.10 -14.55 3.11
C ASP A 219 9.45 -15.67 3.95
N PRO A 220 9.56 -15.62 5.29
CA PRO A 220 9.14 -16.73 6.13
C PRO A 220 7.61 -16.82 6.31
N TRP A 221 6.83 -15.83 5.85
CA TRP A 221 5.37 -15.82 5.95
C TRP A 221 4.66 -15.85 4.60
N LEU A 222 5.23 -15.27 3.55
CA LEU A 222 4.58 -15.06 2.25
C LEU A 222 4.10 -16.34 1.56
N HIS A 223 4.72 -17.49 1.88
CA HIS A 223 4.37 -18.79 1.32
C HIS A 223 3.46 -19.63 2.22
N ASP A 224 2.96 -19.07 3.32
CA ASP A 224 1.99 -19.73 4.20
C ASP A 224 0.61 -19.80 3.53
N GLU A 225 0.30 -20.95 2.95
CA GLU A 225 -0.99 -21.16 2.27
C GLU A 225 -2.21 -21.12 3.22
N SER A 226 -2.01 -21.09 4.54
CA SER A 226 -3.10 -20.91 5.53
C SER A 226 -3.46 -19.45 5.77
N SER A 227 -2.71 -18.50 5.21
CA SER A 227 -2.98 -17.08 5.24
C SER A 227 -3.04 -16.50 3.82
N HIS A 228 -3.95 -15.56 3.60
CA HIS A 228 -3.82 -14.64 2.48
C HIS A 228 -2.81 -13.54 2.81
N HIS A 229 -2.35 -12.84 1.78
CA HIS A 229 -1.38 -11.76 1.89
C HIS A 229 -1.89 -10.46 1.25
N VAL A 230 -1.37 -9.34 1.70
CA VAL A 230 -1.54 -8.03 1.05
C VAL A 230 -0.17 -7.62 0.54
N ILE A 231 0.00 -7.66 -0.79
CA ILE A 231 1.26 -7.34 -1.47
C ILE A 231 1.26 -5.87 -1.85
N LEU A 232 2.34 -5.18 -1.51
CA LEU A 232 2.60 -3.80 -1.87
C LEU A 232 3.67 -3.72 -2.97
N VAL A 233 3.31 -3.09 -4.09
CA VAL A 233 4.19 -2.62 -5.17
C VAL A 233 3.95 -1.12 -5.42
N HIS A 234 4.73 -0.49 -6.30
CA HIS A 234 4.63 0.93 -6.58
C HIS A 234 4.48 1.22 -8.09
N ASP A 235 3.61 2.17 -8.41
CA ASP A 235 3.52 2.80 -9.73
C ASP A 235 4.46 4.01 -9.78
N GLN A 236 5.67 3.79 -10.31
CA GLN A 236 6.64 4.84 -10.59
C GLN A 236 7.28 4.57 -11.94
N GLU A 237 7.41 5.61 -12.77
CA GLU A 237 7.93 5.48 -14.15
C GLU A 237 9.28 4.76 -14.20
N GLU A 238 10.22 5.12 -13.31
CA GLU A 238 11.59 4.60 -13.32
C GLU A 238 11.72 3.11 -12.97
N ILE A 239 10.70 2.52 -12.34
CA ILE A 239 10.68 1.11 -11.91
C ILE A 239 9.53 0.32 -12.54
N HIS A 240 8.85 0.85 -13.56
CA HIS A 240 7.70 0.18 -14.18
C HIS A 240 7.99 -1.27 -14.60
N ASP A 241 9.13 -1.52 -15.25
CA ASP A 241 9.55 -2.85 -15.67
C ASP A 241 9.90 -3.78 -14.48
N ILE A 242 10.35 -3.19 -13.36
CA ILE A 242 10.61 -3.93 -12.12
C ILE A 242 9.28 -4.32 -11.48
N THR A 243 8.35 -3.37 -11.33
CA THR A 243 7.03 -3.60 -10.75
C THR A 243 6.26 -4.67 -11.51
N THR A 244 6.13 -4.53 -12.82
CA THR A 244 5.42 -5.50 -13.68
C THR A 244 6.12 -6.85 -13.69
N GLY A 245 7.46 -6.87 -13.75
CA GLY A 245 8.23 -8.10 -13.66
C GLY A 245 8.05 -8.85 -12.34
N LEU A 246 7.92 -8.16 -11.21
CA LEU A 246 7.66 -8.80 -9.91
C LEU A 246 6.24 -9.35 -9.82
N ILE A 247 5.26 -8.66 -10.39
CA ILE A 247 3.88 -9.17 -10.48
C ILE A 247 3.85 -10.46 -11.33
N ASP A 248 4.51 -10.45 -12.49
CA ASP A 248 4.66 -11.64 -13.32
C ASP A 248 5.36 -12.77 -12.56
N TYR A 249 6.41 -12.46 -11.78
CA TYR A 249 7.09 -13.47 -10.97
C TYR A 249 6.18 -14.10 -9.90
N PHE A 250 5.32 -13.32 -9.24
CA PHE A 250 4.31 -13.86 -8.33
C PHE A 250 3.39 -14.87 -9.03
N CYS A 251 2.92 -14.54 -10.23
CA CYS A 251 2.13 -15.48 -11.04
C CYS A 251 2.93 -16.73 -11.44
N GLU A 252 4.20 -16.58 -11.84
CA GLU A 252 5.08 -17.70 -12.21
C GLU A 252 5.27 -18.70 -11.06
N ILE A 253 5.37 -18.21 -9.83
CA ILE A 253 5.52 -19.07 -8.64
C ILE A 253 4.18 -19.51 -8.03
N GLY A 254 3.06 -19.24 -8.72
CA GLY A 254 1.75 -19.82 -8.43
C GLY A 254 0.87 -19.03 -7.44
N PHE A 255 1.10 -17.73 -7.26
CA PHE A 255 0.18 -16.88 -6.51
C PHE A 255 -1.12 -16.64 -7.28
N GLU A 256 -2.24 -16.75 -6.57
CA GLU A 256 -3.55 -16.32 -7.05
C GLU A 256 -3.85 -14.91 -6.49
N PHE A 257 -4.10 -13.94 -7.37
CA PHE A 257 -4.52 -12.60 -6.96
C PHE A 257 -6.04 -12.54 -6.76
N LEU A 258 -6.46 -12.12 -5.57
CA LEU A 258 -7.85 -12.07 -5.15
C LEU A 258 -8.50 -10.73 -5.47
N ASP A 259 -9.79 -10.79 -5.78
CA ASP A 259 -10.65 -9.62 -5.90
C ASP A 259 -11.02 -9.08 -4.52
N PHE A 260 -11.15 -7.75 -4.41
CA PHE A 260 -11.47 -7.07 -3.15
C PHE A 260 -12.96 -7.15 -2.78
N GLY A 261 -13.79 -7.71 -3.65
CA GLY A 261 -15.24 -7.69 -3.51
C GLY A 261 -15.80 -6.28 -3.77
N LYS A 262 -17.12 -6.22 -3.95
CA LYS A 262 -17.86 -4.96 -3.90
C LYS A 262 -18.54 -4.86 -2.55
N ASN A 263 -18.46 -3.70 -1.90
CA ASN A 263 -19.37 -3.41 -0.80
C ASN A 263 -20.78 -3.31 -1.39
N THR A 264 -21.58 -4.37 -1.23
CA THR A 264 -23.01 -4.41 -1.63
C THR A 264 -23.90 -3.73 -0.61
#